data_AF-A0A7C4WV05-F1
#
_entry.id   AF-A0A7C4WV05-F1
#
_cell.length_a   1.000
_cell.length_b   1.000
_cell.length_c   1.000
_cell.angle_alpha   90.00
_cell.angle_beta   90.00
_cell.angle_gamma   90.00
#
_symmetry.space_group_name_H-M   'P 1'
#
loop_
_entity.id
_entity.type
_entity.pdbx_description
1 polymer ?
#
loop_
_entity_poly.entity_id
_entity_poly.type
_entity_poly.pdbx_seq_one_letter_code
_entity_poly.pdbx_strand_id
1 'polypeptide(L)'
;MMATGSTIMPTLQENQKRKIQHRIICSNPKRFPIETEVNGLEQYRIRHRAFPELSFSEIDTSTVFLGQHIALPVFISSMTGGDIKGTSLNKILARSAENLGIPFGTGSIRIALEHEHMEQYFYVRNEAPSIPVFGNIGIVQLAHSNWSQLNKLVQTLKFSALAVHCNPGQELFQEEGDRDFRGLKDKLASFIAQAPFPVIVKETGFGFAPDEIAFLSSCGATYIDLAGKGGTNWALIEGWRGGTIQEAQEFTDWGYKTGEMLEKHKVPGKLLASGGI
;
A
#
# COMPACT_ATOMS: atom_id res chain seq x y z
N MET A 1 -4.16 38.16 5.61
CA MET A 1 -5.35 37.35 5.92
C MET A 1 -4.98 35.89 5.70
N MET A 2 -4.61 35.18 6.76
CA MET A 2 -4.34 33.75 6.68
C MET A 2 -5.69 33.04 6.74
N ALA A 3 -6.11 32.42 5.63
CA ALA A 3 -7.20 31.47 5.65
C ALA A 3 -6.71 30.22 6.38
N THR A 4 -7.09 30.08 7.65
CA THR A 4 -7.03 28.78 8.34
C THR A 4 -8.09 27.90 7.69
N GLY A 5 -7.72 27.21 6.61
CA GLY A 5 -8.53 26.15 6.04
C GLY A 5 -8.61 25.03 7.06
N SER A 6 -9.69 24.99 7.84
CA SER A 6 -10.03 23.79 8.59
C SER A 6 -10.41 22.74 7.56
N THR A 7 -9.53 21.77 7.33
CA THR A 7 -9.88 20.58 6.56
C THR A 7 -11.01 19.88 7.32
N ILE A 8 -12.25 20.04 6.84
CA ILE A 8 -13.40 19.33 7.39
C ILE A 8 -13.12 17.86 7.16
N MET A 9 -12.97 17.09 8.24
CA MET A 9 -12.78 15.65 8.12
C MET A 9 -14.02 15.03 7.46
N PRO A 10 -13.85 14.16 6.44
CA PRO A 10 -14.99 13.51 5.80
C PRO A 10 -15.78 12.69 6.81
N THR A 11 -17.11 12.72 6.69
CA THR A 11 -18.00 11.86 7.46
C THR A 11 -17.76 10.38 7.15
N LEU A 12 -18.21 9.50 8.04
CA LEU A 12 -18.15 8.04 7.83
C LEU A 12 -18.81 7.63 6.50
N GLN A 13 -19.95 8.25 6.16
CA GLN A 13 -20.69 7.97 4.93
C GLN A 13 -19.90 8.38 3.68
N GLU A 14 -19.23 9.55 3.71
CA GLU A 14 -18.39 10.01 2.60
C GLU A 14 -17.18 9.08 2.40
N ASN A 15 -16.51 8.69 3.48
CA ASN A 15 -15.39 7.74 3.42
C ASN A 15 -15.80 6.38 2.85
N GLN A 16 -16.96 5.85 3.24
CA GLN A 16 -17.49 4.60 2.70
C GLN A 16 -17.88 4.73 1.22
N LYS A 17 -18.52 5.84 0.84
CA LYS A 17 -18.89 6.12 -0.55
C LYS A 17 -17.65 6.16 -1.45
N ARG A 18 -16.59 6.85 -1.02
CA ARG A 18 -15.31 6.89 -1.74
C ARG A 18 -14.72 5.50 -1.96
N LYS A 19 -14.62 4.68 -0.89
CA LYS A 19 -14.13 3.30 -0.96
C LYS A 19 -14.94 2.43 -1.93
N ILE A 20 -16.25 2.62 -2.01
CA ILE A 20 -17.12 1.93 -2.97
C ILE A 20 -16.79 2.35 -4.40
N GLN A 21 -16.66 3.67 -4.65
CA GLN A 21 -16.33 4.19 -5.98
C GLN A 21 -14.96 3.69 -6.48
N HIS A 22 -13.94 3.73 -5.62
CA HIS A 22 -12.61 3.18 -5.95
C HIS A 22 -12.71 1.72 -6.41
N ARG A 23 -13.44 0.88 -5.68
CA ARG A 23 -13.62 -0.52 -6.11
C ARG A 23 -14.35 -0.65 -7.44
N ILE A 24 -15.39 0.14 -7.68
CA ILE A 24 -16.14 0.09 -8.95
C ILE A 24 -15.23 0.46 -10.12
N ILE A 25 -14.42 1.50 -9.95
CA ILE A 25 -13.48 1.95 -10.97
C ILE A 25 -12.41 0.88 -11.23
N CYS A 26 -11.73 0.42 -10.18
CA CYS A 26 -10.65 -0.55 -10.31
C CYS A 26 -11.10 -1.94 -10.80
N SER A 27 -12.34 -2.34 -10.54
CA SER A 27 -12.86 -3.64 -11.00
C SER A 27 -13.43 -3.63 -12.42
N ASN A 28 -13.41 -2.49 -13.12
CA ASN A 28 -13.96 -2.37 -14.46
C ASN A 28 -12.99 -1.68 -15.43
N PRO A 29 -11.83 -2.30 -15.73
CA PRO A 29 -10.77 -1.70 -16.56
C PRO A 29 -11.22 -1.41 -18.00
N LYS A 30 -12.21 -2.14 -18.53
CA LYS A 30 -12.79 -1.87 -19.85
C LYS A 30 -13.53 -0.53 -19.90
N ARG A 31 -14.16 -0.14 -18.79
CA ARG A 31 -14.89 1.12 -18.67
C ARG A 31 -13.99 2.25 -18.19
N PHE A 32 -13.04 1.93 -17.32
CA PHE A 32 -12.14 2.88 -16.69
C PHE A 32 -10.70 2.43 -16.92
N PRO A 33 -10.06 2.85 -18.03
CA PRO A 33 -8.64 2.60 -18.23
C PRO A 33 -7.86 3.38 -17.16
N ILE A 34 -7.24 2.64 -16.25
CA ILE A 34 -6.50 3.18 -15.09
C ILE A 34 -5.08 2.63 -15.00
N GLU A 35 -4.69 1.74 -15.91
CA GLU A 35 -3.34 1.17 -15.96
C GLU A 35 -2.50 1.89 -17.01
N THR A 36 -1.23 2.07 -16.71
CA THR A 36 -0.28 2.78 -17.59
C THR A 36 0.68 1.83 -18.33
N GLU A 37 0.61 0.52 -18.02
CA GLU A 37 1.30 -0.64 -18.63
C GLU A 37 2.84 -0.61 -18.65
N VAL A 38 3.49 0.54 -18.53
CA VAL A 38 4.95 0.71 -18.65
C VAL A 38 5.58 0.83 -17.25
N ASN A 39 5.96 -0.31 -16.67
CA ASN A 39 6.57 -0.39 -15.34
C ASN A 39 8.11 -0.48 -15.35
N GLY A 40 8.74 -0.51 -16.53
CA GLY A 40 10.20 -0.60 -16.70
C GLY A 40 10.74 -2.03 -16.65
N LEU A 41 9.97 -3.02 -16.20
CA LEU A 41 10.38 -4.43 -16.17
C LEU A 41 10.52 -5.01 -17.59
N GLU A 42 9.83 -4.42 -18.58
CA GLU A 42 9.92 -4.80 -19.99
C GLU A 42 11.32 -4.60 -20.60
N GLN A 43 12.21 -3.87 -19.93
CA GLN A 43 13.61 -3.67 -20.34
C GLN A 43 14.52 -4.85 -19.93
N TYR A 44 14.06 -5.71 -19.02
CA TYR A 44 14.85 -6.80 -18.46
C TYR A 44 14.48 -8.13 -19.09
N ARG A 45 15.48 -9.01 -19.24
CA ARG A 45 15.29 -10.39 -19.72
C ARG A 45 15.98 -11.35 -18.77
N ILE A 46 15.25 -12.34 -18.30
CA ILE A 46 15.84 -13.46 -17.56
C ILE A 46 16.63 -14.29 -18.58
N ARG A 47 17.95 -14.40 -18.38
CA ARG A 47 18.83 -15.14 -19.29
C ARG A 47 18.57 -16.64 -19.15
N HIS A 48 18.07 -17.25 -20.22
CA HIS A 48 17.88 -18.69 -20.27
C HIS A 48 19.21 -19.44 -20.07
N ARG A 49 19.17 -20.51 -19.28
CA ARG A 49 20.26 -21.46 -19.09
C ARG A 49 19.82 -22.81 -19.67
N ALA A 50 20.43 -23.22 -20.79
CA ALA A 50 20.07 -24.44 -21.49
C ALA A 50 20.41 -25.72 -20.71
N PHE A 51 21.37 -25.62 -19.79
CA PHE A 51 21.79 -26.70 -18.90
C PHE A 51 21.71 -26.20 -17.45
N PRO A 52 20.52 -26.23 -16.82
CA PRO A 52 20.35 -25.72 -15.47
C PRO A 52 20.89 -26.66 -14.38
N GLU A 53 21.15 -27.93 -14.70
CA GLU A 53 21.70 -28.95 -13.78
C GLU A 53 20.94 -29.05 -12.43
N LEU A 54 19.61 -28.91 -12.47
CA LEU A 54 18.73 -28.98 -11.30
C LEU A 54 17.41 -29.69 -11.64
N SER A 55 16.79 -30.35 -10.67
CA SER A 55 15.42 -30.87 -10.80
C SER A 55 14.39 -29.79 -10.52
N PHE A 56 13.31 -29.74 -11.29
CA PHE A 56 12.19 -28.82 -11.02
C PHE A 56 11.59 -29.03 -9.62
N SER A 57 11.57 -30.28 -9.12
CA SER A 57 11.05 -30.61 -7.80
C SER A 57 11.93 -30.12 -6.63
N GLU A 58 13.16 -29.69 -6.91
CA GLU A 58 14.10 -29.17 -5.90
C GLU A 58 14.01 -27.63 -5.76
N ILE A 59 13.18 -26.97 -6.59
CA ILE A 59 13.00 -25.52 -6.52
C ILE A 59 12.21 -25.18 -5.24
N ASP A 60 12.90 -24.59 -4.28
CA ASP A 60 12.31 -24.02 -3.08
C ASP A 60 12.11 -22.51 -3.28
N THR A 61 10.85 -22.07 -3.28
CA THR A 61 10.46 -20.67 -3.36
C THR A 61 10.22 -20.04 -1.99
N SER A 62 10.36 -20.80 -0.92
CA SER A 62 10.10 -20.31 0.43
C SER A 62 11.11 -19.25 0.85
N THR A 63 10.68 -18.34 1.70
CA THR A 63 11.55 -17.30 2.28
C THR A 63 11.03 -16.85 3.63
N VAL A 64 11.69 -15.86 4.23
CA VAL A 64 11.28 -15.26 5.52
C VAL A 64 10.83 -13.82 5.29
N PHE A 65 9.63 -13.50 5.76
CA PHE A 65 9.07 -12.15 5.75
C PHE A 65 8.46 -11.82 7.10
N LEU A 66 8.82 -10.65 7.66
CA LEU A 66 8.38 -10.23 9.01
C LEU A 66 8.67 -11.30 10.10
N GLY A 67 9.79 -12.01 9.97
CA GLY A 67 10.20 -13.06 10.90
C GLY A 67 9.42 -14.37 10.80
N GLN A 68 8.57 -14.54 9.78
CA GLN A 68 7.79 -15.75 9.55
C GLN A 68 8.16 -16.39 8.22
N HIS A 69 8.10 -17.71 8.15
CA HIS A 69 8.26 -18.44 6.90
C HIS A 69 7.03 -18.24 6.00
N ILE A 70 7.29 -17.98 4.72
CA ILE A 70 6.28 -17.86 3.67
C ILE A 70 6.65 -18.78 2.50
N ALA A 71 5.67 -19.28 1.77
CA ALA A 71 5.87 -20.26 0.71
C ALA A 71 6.40 -19.66 -0.60
N LEU A 72 6.10 -18.38 -0.85
CA LEU A 72 6.48 -17.67 -2.07
C LEU A 72 6.89 -16.23 -1.73
N PRO A 73 7.85 -15.61 -2.44
CA PRO A 73 8.28 -14.23 -2.24
C PRO A 73 7.32 -13.25 -2.92
N VAL A 74 6.01 -13.45 -2.72
CA VAL A 74 4.91 -12.67 -3.30
C VAL A 74 3.96 -12.32 -2.16
N PHE A 75 3.29 -11.17 -2.24
CA PHE A 75 2.29 -10.77 -1.26
C PHE A 75 1.10 -10.11 -1.96
N ILE A 76 -0.06 -10.13 -1.31
CA ILE A 76 -1.22 -9.33 -1.75
C ILE A 76 -1.16 -7.99 -1.02
N SER A 77 -1.00 -6.89 -1.77
CA SER A 77 -0.89 -5.54 -1.20
C SER A 77 -2.25 -4.97 -0.75
N SER A 78 -2.19 -3.82 -0.06
CA SER A 78 -3.32 -3.13 0.55
C SER A 78 -4.27 -2.53 -0.49
N MET A 79 -5.54 -2.97 -0.50
CA MET A 79 -6.55 -2.49 -1.46
C MET A 79 -7.80 -1.88 -0.80
N THR A 80 -8.52 -2.62 0.05
CA THR A 80 -9.84 -2.19 0.55
C THR A 80 -10.10 -2.62 1.99
N GLY A 81 -11.23 -2.18 2.54
CA GLY A 81 -11.71 -2.50 3.89
C GLY A 81 -12.57 -1.36 4.44
N GLY A 82 -13.39 -1.66 5.44
CA GLY A 82 -14.16 -0.63 6.14
C GLY A 82 -15.62 -0.44 5.72
N ASP A 83 -16.13 -1.37 4.90
CA ASP A 83 -17.55 -1.58 4.66
C ASP A 83 -17.80 -3.09 4.48
N ILE A 84 -19.06 -3.51 4.48
CA ILE A 84 -19.46 -4.92 4.41
C ILE A 84 -18.85 -5.65 3.19
N LYS A 85 -18.87 -5.02 2.01
CA LYS A 85 -18.32 -5.62 0.79
C LYS A 85 -16.79 -5.68 0.85
N GLY A 86 -16.16 -4.61 1.35
CA GLY A 86 -14.71 -4.55 1.57
C GLY A 86 -14.23 -5.65 2.53
N THR A 87 -14.96 -5.90 3.61
CA THR A 87 -14.64 -6.97 4.56
C THR A 87 -14.85 -8.35 3.96
N SER A 88 -15.92 -8.56 3.20
CA SER A 88 -16.12 -9.83 2.49
C SER A 88 -14.97 -10.11 1.52
N LEU A 89 -14.51 -9.11 0.76
CA LEU A 89 -13.37 -9.25 -0.13
C LEU A 89 -12.07 -9.53 0.65
N ASN A 90 -11.81 -8.80 1.74
CA ASN A 90 -10.64 -9.03 2.58
C ASN A 90 -10.62 -10.45 3.15
N LYS A 91 -11.76 -11.02 3.54
CA LYS A 91 -11.83 -12.41 4.01
C LYS A 91 -11.49 -13.42 2.90
N ILE A 92 -11.99 -13.20 1.68
CA ILE A 92 -11.67 -14.05 0.52
C ILE A 92 -10.18 -13.99 0.24
N LEU A 93 -9.61 -12.78 0.12
CA LEU A 93 -8.19 -12.57 -0.16
C LEU A 93 -7.30 -13.13 0.94
N ALA A 94 -7.66 -12.92 2.21
CA ALA A 94 -6.92 -13.46 3.35
C ALA A 94 -6.91 -15.00 3.34
N ARG A 95 -8.07 -15.64 3.07
CA ARG A 95 -8.15 -17.11 2.96
C ARG A 95 -7.32 -17.64 1.79
N SER A 96 -7.36 -16.97 0.65
CA SER A 96 -6.53 -17.31 -0.51
C SER A 96 -5.04 -17.17 -0.18
N ALA A 97 -4.66 -16.09 0.51
CA ALA A 97 -3.29 -15.84 0.94
C ALA A 97 -2.80 -16.91 1.92
N GLU A 98 -3.63 -17.31 2.90
CA GLU A 98 -3.33 -18.37 3.86
C GLU A 98 -3.11 -19.71 3.13
N ASN A 99 -4.02 -20.08 2.23
CA ASN A 99 -3.89 -21.31 1.44
C ASN A 99 -2.62 -21.35 0.57
N LEU A 100 -2.15 -20.19 0.11
CA LEU A 100 -0.93 -20.05 -0.68
C LEU A 100 0.33 -19.83 0.18
N GLY A 101 0.17 -19.62 1.49
CA GLY A 101 1.27 -19.31 2.40
C GLY A 101 1.97 -17.98 2.08
N ILE A 102 1.24 -16.96 1.60
CA ILE A 102 1.80 -15.64 1.22
C ILE A 102 1.28 -14.51 2.13
N PRO A 103 2.04 -13.42 2.36
CA PRO A 103 1.57 -12.29 3.14
C PRO A 103 0.36 -11.55 2.55
N PHE A 104 -0.43 -10.93 3.44
CA PHE A 104 -1.60 -10.15 3.06
C PHE A 104 -1.67 -8.77 3.74
N GLY A 105 -1.85 -7.72 2.94
CA GLY A 105 -2.09 -6.35 3.39
C GLY A 105 -3.57 -5.97 3.37
N THR A 106 -4.08 -5.49 4.50
CA THR A 106 -5.44 -4.92 4.55
C THR A 106 -5.47 -3.49 3.99
N GLY A 107 -6.64 -2.98 3.60
CA GLY A 107 -6.79 -1.57 3.22
C GLY A 107 -6.70 -0.62 4.42
N SER A 108 -6.76 0.69 4.15
CA SER A 108 -6.56 1.72 5.18
C SER A 108 -7.51 1.58 6.38
N ILE A 109 -6.93 1.44 7.58
CA ILE A 109 -7.60 1.29 8.87
C ILE A 109 -8.01 2.64 9.49
N ARG A 110 -7.83 3.74 8.76
CA ARG A 110 -8.21 5.10 9.18
C ARG A 110 -9.57 5.13 9.88
N ILE A 111 -10.59 4.54 9.28
CA ILE A 111 -11.94 4.59 9.83
C ILE A 111 -12.10 3.80 11.13
N ALA A 112 -11.28 2.76 11.36
CA ALA A 112 -11.27 2.02 12.61
C ALA A 112 -10.55 2.79 13.72
N LEU A 113 -9.58 3.61 13.36
CA LEU A 113 -8.93 4.54 14.28
C LEU A 113 -9.87 5.68 14.69
N GLU A 114 -10.69 6.18 13.76
CA GLU A 114 -11.68 7.24 14.00
C GLU A 114 -12.94 6.69 14.72
N HIS A 115 -13.28 5.41 14.53
CA HIS A 115 -14.49 4.78 15.06
C HIS A 115 -14.21 3.35 15.56
N GLU A 116 -14.09 3.16 16.88
CA GLU A 116 -13.72 1.89 17.53
C GLU A 116 -14.61 0.69 17.14
N HIS A 117 -15.91 0.90 16.89
CA HIS A 117 -16.82 -0.17 16.45
C HIS A 117 -16.54 -0.70 15.03
N MET A 118 -15.66 -0.04 14.27
CA MET A 118 -15.32 -0.41 12.90
C MET A 118 -14.13 -1.38 12.80
N GLU A 119 -13.45 -1.69 13.90
CA GLU A 119 -12.30 -2.62 13.94
C GLU A 119 -12.63 -4.00 13.34
N GLN A 120 -13.84 -4.50 13.61
CA GLN A 120 -14.32 -5.79 13.09
C GLN A 120 -14.28 -5.91 11.56
N TYR A 121 -14.33 -4.79 10.83
CA TYR A 121 -14.27 -4.80 9.37
C TYR A 121 -12.86 -5.09 8.82
N PHE A 122 -11.84 -5.02 9.67
CA PHE A 122 -10.44 -5.26 9.33
C PHE A 122 -9.85 -6.53 9.97
N TYR A 123 -10.58 -7.17 10.87
CA TYR A 123 -10.14 -8.41 11.51
C TYR A 123 -10.27 -9.60 10.54
N VAL A 124 -9.12 -10.14 10.09
CA VAL A 124 -9.05 -11.26 9.13
C VAL A 124 -8.38 -12.52 9.66
N ARG A 125 -7.95 -12.53 10.94
CA ARG A 125 -7.18 -13.67 11.50
C ARG A 125 -7.93 -14.99 11.59
N ASN A 126 -9.26 -14.98 11.50
CA ASN A 126 -10.03 -16.23 11.38
C ASN A 126 -9.80 -16.91 10.02
N GLU A 127 -9.45 -16.15 8.99
CA GLU A 127 -9.20 -16.65 7.63
C GLU A 127 -7.70 -16.84 7.35
N ALA A 128 -6.85 -16.09 8.05
CA ALA A 128 -5.39 -16.08 7.90
C ALA A 128 -4.66 -16.13 9.27
N PRO A 129 -4.73 -17.27 9.99
CA PRO A 129 -4.14 -17.41 11.31
C PRO A 129 -2.60 -17.51 11.28
N SER A 130 -1.99 -18.00 10.20
CA SER A 130 -0.58 -18.40 10.20
C SER A 130 0.32 -17.47 9.39
N ILE A 131 -0.19 -16.86 8.31
CA ILE A 131 0.62 -15.96 7.47
C ILE A 131 0.83 -14.57 8.10
N PRO A 132 1.84 -13.81 7.65
CA PRO A 132 1.93 -12.39 7.96
C PRO A 132 0.73 -11.62 7.40
N VAL A 133 0.05 -10.87 8.28
CA VAL A 133 -1.01 -9.92 7.89
C VAL A 133 -0.62 -8.55 8.38
N PHE A 134 -0.65 -7.53 7.52
CA PHE A 134 -0.30 -6.16 7.90
C PHE A 134 -1.45 -5.17 7.72
N GLY A 135 -1.50 -4.21 8.64
CA GLY A 135 -2.42 -3.08 8.58
C GLY A 135 -1.95 -2.03 7.57
N ASN A 136 -2.79 -1.06 7.26
CA ASN A 136 -2.41 0.07 6.41
C ASN A 136 -2.98 1.38 6.95
N ILE A 137 -2.21 2.47 6.94
CA ILE A 137 -2.67 3.81 7.34
C ILE A 137 -2.00 4.87 6.47
N GLY A 138 -2.68 5.99 6.22
CA GLY A 138 -2.12 7.11 5.45
C GLY A 138 -1.16 7.91 6.30
N ILE A 139 -0.07 8.40 5.68
CA ILE A 139 0.96 9.16 6.38
C ILE A 139 0.41 10.43 7.05
N VAL A 140 -0.55 11.11 6.40
CA VAL A 140 -1.23 12.28 6.98
C VAL A 140 -1.98 11.87 8.25
N GLN A 141 -2.78 10.81 8.19
CA GLN A 141 -3.54 10.35 9.35
C GLN A 141 -2.63 9.84 10.46
N LEU A 142 -1.52 9.18 10.13
CA LEU A 142 -0.53 8.78 11.11
C LEU A 142 0.06 9.99 11.85
N ALA A 143 0.38 11.07 11.14
CA ALA A 143 0.97 12.27 11.72
C ALA A 143 0.02 13.01 12.69
N HIS A 144 -1.29 12.90 12.47
CA HIS A 144 -2.33 13.50 13.33
C HIS A 144 -2.95 12.53 14.35
N SER A 145 -2.59 11.25 14.30
CA SER A 145 -3.15 10.24 15.19
C SER A 145 -2.54 10.24 16.59
N ASN A 146 -3.30 9.74 17.55
CA ASN A 146 -2.74 9.28 18.82
C ASN A 146 -2.03 7.93 18.61
N TRP A 147 -0.70 7.92 18.65
CA TRP A 147 0.09 6.71 18.40
C TRP A 147 -0.16 5.59 19.41
N SER A 148 -0.54 5.91 20.65
CA SER A 148 -0.92 4.88 21.63
C SER A 148 -2.18 4.14 21.19
N GLN A 149 -3.19 4.89 20.72
CA GLN A 149 -4.42 4.30 20.18
C GLN A 149 -4.15 3.51 18.89
N LEU A 150 -3.33 4.04 17.98
CA LEU A 150 -2.94 3.35 16.75
C LEU A 150 -2.20 2.03 17.08
N ASN A 151 -1.27 2.06 18.04
CA ASN A 151 -0.54 0.86 18.45
C ASN A 151 -1.46 -0.19 19.07
N LYS A 152 -2.41 0.23 19.91
CA LYS A 152 -3.44 -0.66 20.46
C LYS A 152 -4.27 -1.28 19.34
N LEU A 153 -4.70 -0.49 18.35
CA LEU A 153 -5.48 -0.97 17.21
C LEU A 153 -4.73 -2.04 16.40
N VAL A 154 -3.44 -1.81 16.12
CA VAL A 154 -2.57 -2.78 15.43
C VAL A 154 -2.49 -4.10 16.20
N GLN A 155 -2.38 -4.04 17.54
CA GLN A 155 -2.38 -5.21 18.41
C GLN A 155 -3.73 -5.92 18.45
N THR A 156 -4.84 -5.18 18.58
CA THR A 156 -6.20 -5.73 18.60
C THR A 156 -6.51 -6.48 17.30
N LEU A 157 -6.12 -5.92 16.16
CA LEU A 157 -6.26 -6.54 14.84
C LEU A 157 -5.22 -7.64 14.57
N LYS A 158 -4.27 -7.82 15.49
CA LYS A 158 -3.19 -8.81 15.45
C LYS A 158 -2.37 -8.70 14.17
N PHE A 159 -2.05 -7.49 13.72
CA PHE A 159 -1.20 -7.32 12.54
C PHE A 159 0.27 -7.58 12.89
N SER A 160 0.98 -8.24 11.97
CA SER A 160 2.41 -8.52 12.04
C SER A 160 3.26 -7.26 11.74
N ALA A 161 2.68 -6.28 11.05
CA ALA A 161 3.30 -5.00 10.72
C ALA A 161 2.23 -3.93 10.43
N LEU A 162 2.65 -2.67 10.34
CA LEU A 162 1.84 -1.58 9.84
C LEU A 162 2.48 -0.99 8.58
N ALA A 163 1.74 -1.00 7.48
CA ALA A 163 2.09 -0.23 6.30
C ALA A 163 1.63 1.22 6.45
N VAL A 164 2.53 2.17 6.18
CA VAL A 164 2.24 3.60 6.12
C VAL A 164 2.33 3.99 4.65
N HIS A 165 1.18 4.33 4.05
CA HIS A 165 1.16 4.76 2.65
C HIS A 165 1.38 6.26 2.51
N CYS A 166 2.23 6.60 1.55
CA CYS A 166 2.44 7.93 1.02
C CYS A 166 1.69 8.02 -0.29
N ASN A 167 0.73 8.95 -0.39
CA ASN A 167 -0.15 9.07 -1.55
C ASN A 167 -0.42 10.53 -1.98
N PRO A 168 0.56 11.47 -1.91
CA PRO A 168 0.30 12.87 -2.29
C PRO A 168 -0.20 12.99 -3.73
N GLY A 169 0.25 12.12 -4.64
CA GLY A 169 -0.23 12.08 -6.01
C GLY A 169 -1.70 11.68 -6.14
N GLN A 170 -2.19 10.76 -5.32
CA GLN A 170 -3.63 10.46 -5.24
C GLN A 170 -4.39 11.65 -4.66
N GLU A 171 -3.94 12.14 -3.50
CA GLU A 171 -4.65 13.19 -2.76
C GLU A 171 -4.83 14.45 -3.60
N LEU A 172 -3.87 14.81 -4.45
CA LEU A 172 -3.95 15.98 -5.35
C LEU A 172 -5.18 15.94 -6.28
N PHE A 173 -5.53 14.78 -6.83
CA PHE A 173 -6.68 14.62 -7.73
C PHE A 173 -7.97 14.24 -6.98
N GLN A 174 -7.86 13.86 -5.72
CA GLN A 174 -9.00 13.59 -4.85
C GLN A 174 -9.62 14.94 -4.40
N GLU A 175 -10.90 15.15 -4.67
CA GLU A 175 -11.62 16.39 -4.32
C GLU A 175 -11.51 16.72 -2.82
N GLU A 176 -11.76 15.72 -1.98
CA GLU A 176 -11.64 15.76 -0.52
C GLU A 176 -10.24 15.40 0.00
N GLY A 177 -9.23 15.44 -0.87
CA GLY A 177 -7.89 15.00 -0.52
C GLY A 177 -7.14 15.94 0.42
N ASP A 178 -6.16 15.38 1.10
CA ASP A 178 -5.23 16.16 1.92
C ASP A 178 -4.41 17.12 1.03
N ARG A 179 -4.09 18.31 1.55
CA ARG A 179 -3.35 19.38 0.82
C ARG A 179 -2.09 19.86 1.52
N ASP A 180 -1.87 19.44 2.77
CA ASP A 180 -0.70 19.81 3.55
C ASP A 180 0.11 18.57 3.92
N PHE A 181 1.30 18.46 3.35
CA PHE A 181 2.22 17.35 3.56
C PHE A 181 3.48 17.77 4.34
N ARG A 182 3.48 18.97 4.93
CA ARG A 182 4.64 19.49 5.65
C ARG A 182 4.89 18.70 6.94
N GLY A 183 6.17 18.44 7.25
CA GLY A 183 6.60 17.79 8.48
C GLY A 183 6.30 16.29 8.58
N LEU A 184 5.67 15.68 7.58
CA LEU A 184 5.31 14.26 7.61
C LEU A 184 6.53 13.34 7.66
N LYS A 185 7.64 13.74 7.01
CA LYS A 185 8.92 13.01 7.00
C LYS A 185 9.47 12.80 8.43
N ASP A 186 9.49 13.86 9.24
CA ASP A 186 9.99 13.81 10.62
C ASP A 186 9.04 13.05 11.55
N LYS A 187 7.73 13.19 11.31
CA LYS A 187 6.70 12.44 12.04
C LYS A 187 6.80 10.94 11.77
N LEU A 188 7.01 10.55 10.52
CA LEU A 188 7.22 9.16 10.12
C LEU A 188 8.46 8.58 10.81
N ALA A 189 9.60 9.26 10.73
CA ALA A 189 10.83 8.81 11.40
C ALA A 189 10.65 8.66 12.91
N SER A 190 9.99 9.64 13.54
CA SER A 190 9.70 9.62 14.98
C SER A 190 8.76 8.46 15.37
N PHE A 191 7.79 8.13 14.51
CA PHE A 191 6.90 7.00 14.70
C PHE A 191 7.66 5.68 14.57
N ILE A 192 8.43 5.49 13.49
CA ILE A 192 9.22 4.28 13.25
C ILE A 192 10.14 3.98 14.44
N ALA A 193 10.80 5.01 14.99
CA ALA A 193 11.69 4.86 16.14
C ALA A 193 11.00 4.37 17.43
N GLN A 194 9.68 4.53 17.55
CA GLN A 194 8.89 4.21 18.75
C GLN A 194 7.87 3.08 18.53
N ALA A 195 7.65 2.66 17.29
CA ALA A 195 6.66 1.65 16.95
C ALA A 195 7.06 0.30 17.56
N PRO A 196 6.16 -0.38 18.30
CA PRO A 196 6.45 -1.67 18.91
C PRO A 196 6.35 -2.85 17.92
N PHE A 197 6.21 -2.56 16.62
CA PHE A 197 6.06 -3.51 15.53
C PHE A 197 6.79 -3.02 14.27
N PRO A 198 7.09 -3.92 13.32
CA PRO A 198 7.65 -3.55 12.02
C PRO A 198 6.79 -2.52 11.27
N VAL A 199 7.46 -1.55 10.65
CA VAL A 199 6.81 -0.53 9.82
C VAL A 199 7.24 -0.70 8.37
N ILE A 200 6.26 -0.88 7.49
CA ILE A 200 6.46 -0.88 6.04
C ILE A 200 6.09 0.53 5.56
N VAL A 201 6.92 1.14 4.73
CA VAL A 201 6.56 2.43 4.10
C VAL A 201 6.29 2.15 2.63
N LYS A 202 5.11 2.55 2.16
CA LYS A 202 4.65 2.22 0.80
C LYS A 202 4.25 3.47 0.02
N GLU A 203 4.52 3.47 -1.26
CA GLU A 203 3.89 4.45 -2.17
C GLU A 203 2.51 3.90 -2.60
N THR A 204 1.84 4.49 -3.58
CA THR A 204 0.52 4.09 -4.05
C THR A 204 0.38 3.89 -5.56
N GLY A 205 1.35 4.26 -6.39
CA GLY A 205 1.32 4.04 -7.85
C GLY A 205 2.25 4.94 -8.67
N PHE A 206 2.99 5.83 -8.02
CA PHE A 206 3.92 6.80 -8.59
C PHE A 206 5.37 6.56 -8.18
N GLY A 207 5.65 5.70 -7.19
CA GLY A 207 7.01 5.37 -6.78
C GLY A 207 7.71 6.43 -5.94
N PHE A 208 8.75 6.00 -5.21
CA PHE A 208 9.56 6.88 -4.38
C PHE A 208 10.74 7.49 -5.14
N ALA A 209 11.10 8.72 -4.80
CA ALA A 209 12.33 9.32 -5.28
C ALA A 209 13.57 8.62 -4.67
N PRO A 210 14.72 8.64 -5.37
CA PRO A 210 15.98 8.05 -4.89
C PRO A 210 16.39 8.43 -3.46
N ASP A 211 16.30 9.71 -3.12
CA ASP A 211 16.67 10.26 -1.80
C ASP A 211 15.65 9.89 -0.71
N GLU A 212 14.40 9.66 -1.09
CA GLU A 212 13.36 9.16 -0.19
C GLU A 212 13.62 7.70 0.19
N ILE A 213 13.99 6.83 -0.76
CA ILE A 213 14.35 5.43 -0.46
C ILE A 213 15.55 5.37 0.50
N ALA A 214 16.56 6.19 0.27
CA ALA A 214 17.73 6.29 1.15
C ALA A 214 17.33 6.76 2.56
N PHE A 215 16.49 7.79 2.64
CA PHE A 215 15.94 8.27 3.91
C PHE A 215 15.16 7.19 4.65
N LEU A 216 14.22 6.51 3.99
CA LEU A 216 13.37 5.48 4.58
C LEU A 216 14.20 4.32 5.13
N SER A 217 15.24 3.92 4.40
CA SER A 217 16.19 2.91 4.87
C SER A 217 16.91 3.36 6.15
N SER A 218 17.35 4.63 6.19
CA SER A 218 18.10 5.21 7.31
C SER A 218 17.26 5.48 8.56
N CYS A 219 15.96 5.79 8.41
CA CYS A 219 15.08 6.06 9.54
C CYS A 219 14.51 4.79 10.18
N GLY A 220 14.88 3.62 9.66
CA GLY A 220 14.56 2.32 10.27
C GLY A 220 13.31 1.64 9.71
N ALA A 221 12.79 2.07 8.54
CA ALA A 221 11.71 1.31 7.89
C ALA A 221 12.15 -0.15 7.71
N THR A 222 11.27 -1.08 8.08
CA THR A 222 11.55 -2.52 7.97
C THR A 222 11.57 -2.92 6.51
N TYR A 223 10.56 -2.47 5.75
CA TYR A 223 10.48 -2.64 4.32
C TYR A 223 10.01 -1.35 3.64
N ILE A 224 10.38 -1.18 2.37
CA ILE A 224 9.94 -0.10 1.49
C ILE A 224 9.22 -0.73 0.30
N ASP A 225 7.91 -0.56 0.24
CA ASP A 225 7.09 -1.02 -0.88
C ASP A 225 7.02 0.07 -1.95
N LEU A 226 7.69 -0.20 -3.08
CA LEU A 226 7.93 0.81 -4.10
C LEU A 226 6.65 1.33 -4.73
N ALA A 227 5.64 0.48 -4.93
CA ALA A 227 4.37 0.82 -5.57
C ALA A 227 4.55 1.81 -6.74
N GLY A 228 5.43 1.44 -7.67
CA GLY A 228 5.88 2.32 -8.74
C GLY A 228 4.85 2.51 -9.84
N LYS A 229 5.18 3.43 -10.75
CA LYS A 229 4.44 3.63 -11.99
C LYS A 229 4.47 2.36 -12.86
N GLY A 230 3.35 2.12 -13.56
CA GLY A 230 3.22 1.10 -14.61
C GLY A 230 2.10 0.09 -14.37
N GLY A 231 1.50 0.08 -13.17
CA GLY A 231 0.23 -0.59 -12.90
C GLY A 231 -0.91 0.42 -12.74
N THR A 232 -1.71 0.22 -11.68
CA THR A 232 -2.78 1.11 -11.24
C THR A 232 -2.29 2.55 -11.04
N ASN A 233 -2.89 3.50 -11.76
CA ASN A 233 -2.62 4.94 -11.63
C ASN A 233 -3.76 5.62 -10.85
N TRP A 234 -3.43 6.14 -9.66
CA TRP A 234 -4.42 6.76 -8.79
C TRP A 234 -4.89 8.13 -9.24
N ALA A 235 -4.12 8.87 -10.04
CA ALA A 235 -4.60 10.12 -10.63
C ALA A 235 -5.76 9.83 -11.59
N LEU A 236 -5.64 8.78 -12.42
CA LEU A 236 -6.73 8.34 -13.29
C LEU A 236 -7.96 7.88 -12.50
N ILE A 237 -7.77 7.11 -11.42
CA ILE A 237 -8.88 6.66 -10.57
C ILE A 237 -9.65 7.87 -10.02
N GLU A 238 -8.96 8.87 -9.47
CA GLU A 238 -9.61 10.06 -8.93
C GLU A 238 -10.25 10.92 -10.03
N GLY A 239 -9.61 11.02 -11.19
CA GLY A 239 -10.18 11.63 -12.40
C GLY A 239 -11.49 10.97 -12.84
N TRP A 240 -11.61 9.64 -12.74
CA TRP A 240 -12.86 8.92 -13.02
C TRP A 240 -13.92 9.05 -11.93
N ARG A 241 -13.52 9.28 -10.66
CA ARG A 241 -14.44 9.30 -9.52
C ARG A 241 -15.25 10.58 -9.43
N GLY A 242 -14.62 11.71 -9.71
CA GLY A 242 -15.22 13.03 -9.58
C GLY A 242 -14.35 14.20 -10.04
N GLY A 243 -13.07 13.96 -10.34
CA GLY A 243 -12.18 14.97 -10.91
C GLY A 243 -12.32 15.13 -12.43
N THR A 244 -11.39 15.89 -13.01
CA THR A 244 -11.28 16.07 -14.46
C THR A 244 -10.40 14.95 -15.04
N ILE A 245 -11.02 13.97 -15.71
CA ILE A 245 -10.25 12.85 -16.31
C ILE A 245 -9.19 13.35 -17.31
N GLN A 246 -9.45 14.46 -18.01
CA GLN A 246 -8.50 15.07 -18.95
C GLN A 246 -7.24 15.56 -18.24
N GLU A 247 -7.38 16.24 -17.10
CA GLU A 247 -6.22 16.70 -16.31
C GLU A 247 -5.46 15.49 -15.76
N ALA A 248 -6.14 14.47 -15.26
CA ALA A 248 -5.49 13.24 -14.79
C ALA A 248 -4.71 12.51 -15.88
N GLN A 249 -5.18 12.54 -17.13
CA GLN A 249 -4.51 11.93 -18.28
C GLN A 249 -3.14 12.57 -18.58
N GLU A 250 -2.96 13.86 -18.29
CA GLU A 250 -1.67 14.54 -18.44
C GLU A 250 -0.60 14.00 -17.47
N PHE A 251 -1.01 13.34 -16.38
CA PHE A 251 -0.14 12.76 -15.36
C PHE A 251 -0.01 11.24 -15.46
N THR A 252 -0.40 10.66 -16.61
CA THR A 252 -0.24 9.22 -16.88
C THR A 252 1.22 8.76 -16.82
N ASP A 253 2.15 9.62 -17.25
CA ASP A 253 3.58 9.31 -17.24
C ASP A 253 4.32 9.80 -15.97
N TRP A 254 3.60 10.41 -15.03
CA TRP A 254 4.20 10.94 -13.79
C TRP A 254 4.65 9.83 -12.84
N GLY A 255 5.81 10.03 -12.20
CA GLY A 255 6.37 9.12 -11.20
C GLY A 255 7.57 8.29 -11.70
N TYR A 256 8.02 7.38 -10.85
CA TYR A 256 9.15 6.48 -11.04
C TYR A 256 8.66 5.08 -11.39
N LYS A 257 9.22 4.49 -12.44
CA LYS A 257 8.91 3.12 -12.87
C LYS A 257 9.49 2.10 -11.88
N THR A 258 8.72 1.06 -11.58
CA THR A 258 9.11 -0.02 -10.65
C THR A 258 10.47 -0.64 -11.01
N GLY A 259 10.68 -1.02 -12.28
CA GLY A 259 11.92 -1.64 -12.75
C GLY A 259 13.14 -0.72 -12.65
N GLU A 260 12.98 0.57 -12.93
CA GLU A 260 14.08 1.54 -12.82
C GLU A 260 14.52 1.76 -11.37
N MET A 261 13.56 1.80 -10.43
CA MET A 261 13.88 1.89 -9.00
C MET A 261 14.61 0.65 -8.50
N LEU A 262 14.18 -0.55 -8.92
CA LEU A 262 14.84 -1.80 -8.53
C LEU A 262 16.29 -1.90 -9.03
N GLU A 263 16.58 -1.37 -10.22
CA GLU A 263 17.93 -1.35 -10.76
C GLU A 263 18.84 -0.37 -10.02
N LYS A 264 18.35 0.85 -9.81
CA LYS A 264 19.12 1.95 -9.22
C LYS A 264 19.29 1.79 -7.71
N HIS A 265 18.37 1.11 -7.03
CA HIS A 265 18.36 0.99 -5.58
C HIS A 265 18.59 -0.44 -5.12
N LYS A 266 19.77 -0.67 -4.56
CA LYS A 266 20.09 -1.91 -3.85
C LYS A 266 20.14 -1.60 -2.37
N VAL A 267 18.98 -1.60 -1.73
CA VAL A 267 18.89 -1.65 -0.26
C VAL A 267 18.65 -3.13 0.10
N PRO A 268 19.71 -3.90 0.41
CA PRO A 268 19.59 -5.36 0.50
C PRO A 268 18.53 -5.77 1.51
N GLY A 269 17.60 -6.63 1.07
CA GLY A 269 16.58 -7.23 1.93
C GLY A 269 15.45 -6.31 2.41
N LYS A 270 15.38 -5.05 1.95
CA LYS A 270 14.35 -4.09 2.39
C LYS A 270 13.32 -3.69 1.34
N LEU A 271 13.60 -3.85 0.04
CA LEU A 271 12.69 -3.39 -1.01
C LEU A 271 11.63 -4.45 -1.31
N LEU A 272 10.37 -4.01 -1.41
CA LEU A 272 9.26 -4.77 -1.96
C LEU A 272 8.89 -4.16 -3.32
N ALA A 273 8.84 -5.00 -4.36
CA ALA A 273 8.45 -4.58 -5.69
C ALA A 273 6.93 -4.70 -5.84
N SER A 274 6.25 -3.57 -6.02
CA SER A 274 4.85 -3.53 -6.45
C SER A 274 4.64 -2.38 -7.43
N GLY A 275 3.47 -2.34 -8.08
CA GLY A 275 3.18 -1.43 -9.18
C GLY A 275 3.43 -2.08 -10.54
N GLY A 276 2.37 -2.62 -11.14
CA GLY A 276 2.40 -3.31 -12.44
C GLY A 276 2.89 -4.76 -12.38
N ILE A 277 2.66 -5.45 -11.27
CA ILE A 277 2.98 -6.89 -11.06
C ILE A 277 1.69 -7.62 -10.71
#